data_AF-A0A7V4IH19-F1
#
_entry.id   AF-A0A7V4IH19-F1
#
_cell.length_a   1.000
_cell.length_b   1.000
_cell.length_c   1.000
_cell.angle_alpha   90.00
_cell.angle_beta   90.00
_cell.angle_gamma   90.00
#
_symmetry.space_group_name_H-M   'P 1'
#
loop_
_entity.id
_entity.type
_entity.pdbx_description
1 polymer ?
#
loop_
_entity_poly.entity_id
_entity_poly.type
_entity_poly.pdbx_seq_one_letter_code
_entity_poly.pdbx_strand_id
1 'polypeptide(L)' 'IVGLDANLKPQQDLTLKITRKDGSVENVSVRCRIDTPIEIDYYQHGGILPYVLRQLIAKA' A
#
# COMPACT_ATOMS: atom_id res chain seq x y z
N ILE A 1 -5.91 3.29 -7.97
CA ILE A 1 -5.58 4.15 -6.81
C ILE A 1 -4.34 4.94 -7.19
N VAL A 2 -4.33 6.26 -6.93
CA VAL A 2 -3.21 7.16 -7.20
C VAL A 2 -2.53 7.49 -5.85
N GLY A 3 -1.20 7.58 -5.84
CA GLY A 3 -0.39 7.86 -4.64
C GLY A 3 0.19 6.62 -3.94
N LEU A 4 0.13 5.44 -4.58
CA LEU A 4 0.85 4.23 -4.13
C LEU A 4 2.25 4.24 -4.77
N ASP A 5 3.19 4.93 -4.14
CA ASP A 5 4.59 4.99 -4.56
C ASP A 5 5.54 4.49 -3.45
N ALA A 6 6.85 4.49 -3.74
CA ALA A 6 7.87 4.00 -2.81
C ALA A 6 7.98 4.82 -1.51
N ASN A 7 7.47 6.05 -1.49
CA ASN A 7 7.49 6.95 -0.34
C ASN A 7 6.17 6.89 0.45
N LEU A 8 5.45 5.77 0.36
CA LEU A 8 4.20 5.56 1.07
C LEU A 8 4.38 5.85 2.57
N LYS A 9 3.50 6.67 3.14
CA LYS A 9 3.46 6.94 4.59
C LYS A 9 2.27 6.22 5.24
N PRO A 10 2.40 5.81 6.51
CA PRO A 10 1.27 5.21 7.21
C PRO A 10 0.09 6.17 7.26
N GLN A 11 -1.12 5.64 7.10
CA GLN A 11 -2.38 6.37 7.22
C GLN A 11 -2.57 7.58 6.29
N GLN A 12 -1.71 7.78 5.28
CA GLN A 12 -1.86 8.91 4.37
C GLN A 12 -3.13 8.81 3.51
N ASP A 13 -3.61 9.96 3.07
CA ASP A 13 -4.71 10.02 2.11
C ASP A 13 -4.21 9.66 0.70
N LEU A 14 -4.99 8.81 0.03
CA LEU A 14 -4.79 8.37 -1.35
C LEU A 14 -5.97 8.82 -2.20
N THR A 15 -5.78 8.87 -3.51
CA THR A 15 -6.88 9.19 -4.43
C THR A 15 -7.43 7.93 -5.09
N LEU A 16 -8.69 7.62 -4.82
CA LEU A 16 -9.45 6.61 -5.54
C LEU A 16 -10.04 7.23 -6.81
N LYS A 17 -9.43 6.90 -7.96
CA LYS A 17 -9.98 7.21 -9.27
C LYS A 17 -10.99 6.15 -9.68
N ILE A 18 -12.27 6.51 -9.70
CA ILE A 18 -13.39 5.68 -10.14
C ILE A 18 -13.67 6.00 -11.61
N THR A 19 -13.63 5.00 -12.47
CA THR A 19 -14.03 5.13 -13.88
C THR A 19 -15.36 4.40 -14.05
N ARG A 20 -16.41 5.15 -14.39
CA ARG A 20 -17.77 4.60 -14.56
C ARG A 20 -17.98 4.11 -15.99
N LYS A 21 -19.06 3.34 -16.19
CA LYS A 21 -19.41 2.75 -17.49
C LYS A 21 -19.67 3.79 -18.60
N ASP A 22 -20.13 4.98 -18.22
CA ASP A 22 -20.36 6.11 -19.12
C ASP A 22 -19.07 6.88 -19.48
N GLY A 23 -17.92 6.43 -18.97
CA GLY A 23 -16.63 7.10 -19.17
C GLY A 23 -16.38 8.26 -18.20
N SER A 24 -17.33 8.62 -17.34
CA SER A 24 -17.11 9.63 -16.31
C SER A 24 -16.07 9.16 -15.28
N VAL A 25 -15.26 10.11 -14.82
CA VAL A 25 -14.23 9.88 -13.81
C VAL A 25 -14.57 10.66 -12.55
N GLU A 26 -14.53 9.99 -11.42
CA GLU A 26 -14.65 10.59 -10.10
C GLU A 26 -13.37 10.31 -9.30
N ASN A 27 -12.90 11.30 -8.53
CA ASN A 27 -11.76 11.16 -7.64
C ASN A 27 -12.23 11.36 -6.20
N VAL A 28 -11.99 10.37 -5.35
CA VAL A 28 -12.39 10.39 -3.94
C VAL A 28 -11.15 10.22 -3.06
N SER A 29 -11.01 11.06 -2.03
CA SER A 29 -9.97 10.88 -1.01
C SER A 29 -10.30 9.69 -0.12
N VAL A 30 -9.34 8.78 0.06
CA VAL A 30 -9.47 7.59 0.92
C VAL A 30 -8.25 7.46 1.82
N ARG A 31 -8.46 7.02 3.07
CA ARG A 31 -7.35 6.80 4.00
C ARG A 31 -6.66 5.46 3.75
N CYS A 32 -5.35 5.46 3.59
CA CYS A 32 -4.54 4.25 3.56
C CYS A 32 -4.63 3.50 4.91
N ARG A 33 -4.79 2.18 4.88
CA ARG A 33 -4.87 1.33 6.09
C ARG A 33 -3.62 0.50 6.32
N ILE A 34 -2.50 0.98 5.81
CA ILE A 34 -1.17 0.59 6.29
C ILE A 34 -0.92 1.49 7.50
N ASP A 35 -1.13 0.94 8.69
CA ASP A 35 -1.30 1.69 9.92
C ASP A 35 0.03 1.96 10.63
N THR A 36 1.03 1.11 10.38
CA THR A 36 2.35 1.18 11.02
C THR A 36 3.49 1.25 9.99
N PRO A 37 4.67 1.81 10.35
CA PRO A 37 5.82 1.81 9.47
C PRO A 37 6.25 0.40 9.00
N ILE A 38 6.22 -0.58 9.90
CA ILE A 38 6.63 -1.96 9.58
C ILE A 38 5.69 -2.64 8.57
N GLU A 39 4.41 -2.25 8.54
CA GLU A 39 3.48 -2.74 7.52
C GLU A 39 3.80 -2.21 6.11
N ILE A 40 4.44 -1.03 5.99
CA ILE A 40 4.97 -0.56 4.70
C ILE A 40 6.06 -1.51 4.23
N ASP A 41 6.98 -1.88 5.12
CA ASP A 41 8.05 -2.82 4.81
C ASP A 41 7.45 -4.15 4.36
N TYR A 42 6.47 -4.68 5.09
CA TYR A 42 5.75 -5.89 4.70
C TYR A 42 5.11 -5.75 3.32
N TYR A 43 4.39 -4.64 3.06
CA TYR A 43 3.73 -4.38 1.77
C TYR A 43 4.73 -4.35 0.61
N GLN A 44 5.84 -3.62 0.74
CA GLN A 44 6.90 -3.52 -0.27
C GLN A 44 7.58 -4.86 -0.55
N HIS A 45 7.56 -5.74 0.44
CA HIS A 45 8.16 -7.07 0.39
C HIS A 45 7.18 -8.18 -0.05
N GLY A 46 5.99 -7.81 -0.52
CA GLY A 46 4.98 -8.75 -1.01
C GLY A 46 4.17 -9.44 0.11
N GLY A 47 4.18 -8.88 1.32
CA GLY A 47 3.43 -9.33 2.48
C GLY A 47 4.32 -9.68 3.68
N ILE A 48 3.67 -9.86 4.84
CA ILE A 48 4.35 -10.19 6.10
C ILE A 48 5.08 -11.54 6.05
N LEU A 49 4.45 -12.57 5.48
CA LEU A 49 5.01 -13.91 5.43
C LEU A 49 6.31 -13.98 4.60
N PRO A 50 6.34 -13.48 3.34
CA PRO A 50 7.59 -13.40 2.58
C PRO A 50 8.69 -12.58 3.26
N TYR A 51 8.33 -11.47 3.91
CA TYR A 51 9.28 -10.64 4.65
C TYR A 51 9.95 -11.40 5.80
N VAL A 52 9.14 -12.02 6.67
CA VAL A 52 9.64 -12.77 7.83
C VAL A 52 10.44 -14.00 7.40
N LEU A 53 9.98 -14.75 6.39
CA LEU A 53 10.72 -15.92 5.90
C LEU A 53 12.12 -15.56 5.40
N ARG A 54 12.26 -14.45 4.65
CA ARG A 54 13.58 -13.97 4.21
C ARG A 54 14.48 -13.58 5.38
N GLN A 55 13.93 -12.95 6.42
CA GLN A 55 14.69 -12.63 7.63
C GLN A 55 15.15 -13.88 8.39
N LEU A 56 14.31 -14.91 8.46
CA LEU A 56 14.69 -16.18 9.10
C LEU A 56 15.79 -16.90 8.33
N ILE A 57 15.71 -16.94 7.00
CA ILE A 57 16.76 -17.53 6.15
C ILE A 57 18.06 -16.72 6.26
N ALA A 58 18.01 -15.39 6.30
CA ALA A 58 19.20 -14.55 6.41
C ALA A 58 19.86 -14.58 7.80
N LYS A 59 19.14 -15.03 8.84
CA LYS A 59 19.66 -15.23 10.19
C LYS A 59 20.23 -16.63 10.43
N ALA A 60 19.92 -17.59 9.54
CA ALA A 60 20.47 -18.93 9.56
C ALA A 60 21.85 -18.97 8.89
#